data_AF-A0A1I6TM88-F1
#
_entry.id   AF-A0A1I6TM88-F1
#
_cell.length_a   1.000
_cell.length_b   1.000
_cell.length_c   1.000
_cell.angle_alpha   90.00
_cell.angle_beta   90.00
_cell.angle_gamma   90.00
#
_symmetry.space_group_name_H-M   'P 1'
#
loop_
_entity.id
_entity.type
_entity.pdbx_description
1 polymer ?
#
loop_
_entity_poly.entity_id
_entity_poly.type
_entity_poly.pdbx_seq_one_letter_code
_entity_poly.pdbx_strand_id
1 'polypeptide(L)'
;MSKKLEPYFSKSKAHINFIKEYRPTYFDSITNSFDQMESIYCPRFPSLIKSDNTVWHLSSTYFNHLLIDEKKSTALLESVASDLIDFLRFLEENELDILHLPPKPEKRVTYQFHTSLLQRIRLGLISPSTARQRMNRILRFYDFLIAENVFTPDELKNRPYEKIKTYVSCITSSGDIYTKQVNSSNLKIRHSPNPRYGNEIIDGGRLHPLSTIEQQIFLQYLEQYSSRDFQLICYIALYTGVMWFR
;
A
#
# COMPACT_ATOMS: atom_id res chain seq x y z
N MET A 1 -14.15 14.48 -25.39
CA MET A 1 -14.78 13.15 -25.17
C MET A 1 -13.92 12.36 -24.21
N SER A 2 -14.30 12.29 -22.93
CA SER A 2 -13.60 11.46 -21.94
C SER A 2 -13.95 10.01 -22.22
N LYS A 3 -13.01 9.25 -22.82
CA LYS A 3 -13.14 7.80 -22.95
C LYS A 3 -13.22 7.25 -21.53
N LYS A 4 -14.39 6.74 -21.13
CA LYS A 4 -14.56 6.02 -19.87
C LYS A 4 -13.56 4.86 -19.93
N LEU A 5 -12.46 4.95 -19.18
CA LEU A 5 -11.45 3.89 -19.10
C LEU A 5 -12.16 2.63 -18.63
N GLU A 6 -12.22 1.62 -19.50
CA GLU A 6 -12.76 0.32 -19.08
C GLU A 6 -11.94 -0.21 -17.90
N PRO A 7 -12.60 -0.84 -16.91
CA PRO A 7 -11.90 -1.39 -15.79
C PRO A 7 -10.91 -2.46 -16.28
N TYR A 8 -9.67 -2.41 -15.78
CA TYR A 8 -8.62 -3.36 -16.18
C TYR A 8 -9.00 -4.83 -15.90
N PHE A 9 -9.84 -5.06 -14.90
CA PHE A 9 -10.44 -6.36 -14.62
C PHE A 9 -11.92 -6.29 -15.01
N SER A 10 -12.30 -7.09 -16.00
CA SER A 10 -13.62 -7.05 -16.62
C SER A 10 -14.59 -8.07 -16.01
N LYS A 11 -14.07 -9.23 -15.59
CA LYS A 11 -14.84 -10.31 -14.98
C LYS A 11 -15.06 -10.10 -13.49
N SER A 12 -14.07 -9.53 -12.81
CA SER A 12 -14.09 -9.38 -11.36
C SER A 12 -14.91 -8.17 -10.89
N LYS A 13 -15.93 -8.42 -10.07
CA LYS A 13 -16.75 -7.44 -9.33
C LYS A 13 -16.36 -7.28 -7.86
N ALA A 14 -15.26 -7.91 -7.43
CA ALA A 14 -14.77 -7.77 -6.06
C ALA A 14 -14.58 -6.29 -5.68
N HIS A 15 -14.97 -5.94 -4.46
CA HIS A 15 -14.93 -4.58 -3.94
C HIS A 15 -14.60 -4.55 -2.45
N ILE A 16 -14.25 -3.37 -1.95
CA ILE A 16 -13.99 -3.14 -0.52
C ILE A 16 -15.29 -2.65 0.10
N ASN A 17 -15.72 -3.31 1.17
CA ASN A 17 -16.71 -2.80 2.09
C ASN A 17 -16.00 -2.28 3.36
N PHE A 18 -16.53 -1.24 3.98
CA PHE A 18 -15.96 -0.67 5.19
C PHE A 18 -16.92 -0.81 6.36
N ILE A 19 -16.46 -1.50 7.41
CA ILE A 19 -17.17 -1.63 8.67
C ILE A 19 -16.84 -0.38 9.50
N LYS A 20 -17.88 0.36 9.88
CA LYS A 20 -17.75 1.55 10.71
C LYS A 20 -17.60 1.16 12.17
N GLU A 21 -16.81 1.93 12.90
CA GLU A 21 -16.67 1.81 14.37
C GLU A 21 -16.28 0.41 14.83
N TYR A 22 -15.39 -0.24 14.09
CA TYR A 22 -14.98 -1.61 14.35
C TYR A 22 -14.19 -1.71 15.67
N ARG A 23 -14.62 -2.65 16.51
CA ARG A 23 -13.95 -3.06 17.75
C ARG A 23 -13.77 -4.57 17.72
N PRO A 24 -12.52 -5.08 17.82
CA PRO A 24 -12.31 -6.51 17.87
C PRO A 24 -12.84 -7.08 19.18
N THR A 25 -13.32 -8.31 19.12
CA THR A 25 -13.76 -9.08 20.26
C THR A 25 -12.81 -10.24 20.53
N TYR A 26 -12.70 -10.64 21.79
CA TYR A 26 -12.02 -11.87 22.18
C TYR A 26 -13.03 -12.79 22.86
N PHE A 27 -12.77 -14.09 22.78
CA PHE A 27 -13.58 -15.08 23.48
C PHE A 27 -13.03 -15.29 24.89
N ASP A 28 -13.87 -15.05 25.91
CA ASP A 28 -13.56 -15.40 27.28
C ASP A 28 -14.18 -16.76 27.61
N SER A 29 -13.31 -17.74 27.88
CA SER A 29 -13.72 -19.11 28.23
C SER A 29 -14.39 -19.23 29.60
N ILE A 30 -14.16 -18.27 30.51
CA ILE A 30 -14.69 -18.29 31.88
C ILE A 30 -16.16 -17.87 31.86
N THR A 31 -16.46 -16.76 31.18
CA THR A 31 -17.81 -16.22 31.04
C THR A 31 -18.57 -16.82 29.86
N ASN A 32 -17.87 -17.55 28.97
CA ASN A 32 -18.40 -18.10 27.72
C ASN A 32 -19.04 -16.99 26.85
N SER A 33 -18.42 -15.80 26.83
CA SER A 33 -18.88 -14.62 26.09
C SER A 33 -17.81 -14.07 25.16
N PHE A 34 -18.23 -13.23 24.21
CA PHE A 34 -17.34 -12.43 23.38
C PHE A 34 -17.32 -11.00 23.91
N ASP A 35 -16.18 -10.59 24.44
CA ASP A 35 -16.02 -9.28 25.06
C ASP A 35 -15.19 -8.37 24.14
N GLN A 36 -15.52 -7.07 24.13
CA GLN A 36 -14.83 -6.09 23.29
C GLN A 36 -13.45 -5.74 23.85
N MET A 37 -12.46 -5.62 22.98
CA MET A 37 -11.16 -5.06 23.34
C MET A 37 -11.27 -3.54 23.37
N GLU A 38 -11.57 -2.96 24.53
CA GLU A 38 -11.84 -1.51 24.67
C GLU A 38 -10.72 -0.62 24.12
N SER A 39 -9.47 -1.06 24.25
CA SER A 39 -8.27 -0.32 23.83
C SER A 39 -8.04 -0.27 22.32
N ILE A 40 -8.74 -1.10 21.54
CA ILE A 40 -8.55 -1.19 20.08
C ILE A 40 -9.80 -0.68 19.38
N TYR A 41 -9.59 0.31 18.52
CA TYR A 41 -10.67 0.96 17.77
C TYR A 41 -10.22 1.27 16.34
N CYS A 42 -11.05 0.90 15.37
CA CYS A 42 -10.84 1.21 13.97
C CYS A 42 -12.10 1.90 13.40
N PRO A 43 -12.05 3.23 13.13
CA PRO A 43 -13.20 3.96 12.58
C PRO A 43 -13.72 3.38 11.27
N ARG A 44 -12.82 2.82 10.46
CA ARG A 44 -13.11 2.32 9.11
C ARG A 44 -12.29 1.06 8.82
N PHE A 45 -12.85 -0.09 9.20
CA PHE A 45 -12.18 -1.37 9.01
C PHE A 45 -12.51 -1.96 7.63
N PRO A 46 -11.50 -2.30 6.81
CA PRO A 46 -11.74 -2.87 5.49
C PRO A 46 -12.19 -4.34 5.57
N SER A 47 -13.14 -4.70 4.72
CA SER A 47 -13.57 -6.07 4.46
C SER A 47 -13.64 -6.27 2.95
N LEU A 48 -12.88 -7.22 2.41
CA LEU A 48 -12.86 -7.49 0.97
C LEU A 48 -13.99 -8.46 0.62
N ILE A 49 -14.85 -8.04 -0.31
CA ILE A 49 -15.99 -8.83 -0.80
C ILE A 49 -15.63 -9.34 -2.20
N LYS A 50 -15.70 -10.66 -2.37
CA LYS A 50 -15.50 -11.35 -3.65
C LYS A 50 -16.65 -11.09 -4.63
N SER A 51 -16.46 -11.44 -5.90
CA SER A 51 -17.50 -11.34 -6.93
C SER A 51 -18.75 -12.17 -6.63
N ASP A 52 -18.62 -13.23 -5.84
CA ASP A 52 -19.72 -14.08 -5.36
C ASP A 52 -20.45 -13.51 -4.13
N ASN A 53 -20.16 -12.26 -3.74
CA ASN A 53 -20.66 -11.58 -2.55
C ASN A 53 -20.26 -12.21 -1.21
N THR A 54 -19.30 -13.14 -1.20
CA THR A 54 -18.75 -13.67 0.05
C THR A 54 -17.55 -12.85 0.52
N VAL A 55 -17.30 -12.86 1.83
CA VAL A 55 -16.14 -12.18 2.43
C VAL A 55 -14.88 -13.00 2.14
N TRP A 56 -13.81 -12.33 1.71
CA TRP A 56 -12.51 -12.98 1.58
C TRP A 56 -11.83 -13.10 2.95
N HIS A 57 -12.17 -14.15 3.68
CA HIS A 57 -11.76 -14.37 5.08
C HIS A 57 -10.25 -14.23 5.34
N LEU A 58 -9.39 -14.67 4.40
CA LEU A 58 -7.93 -14.53 4.52
C LEU A 58 -7.51 -13.07 4.71
N SER A 59 -8.15 -12.15 3.98
CA SER A 59 -7.87 -10.71 4.12
C SER A 59 -8.36 -10.17 5.46
N SER A 60 -9.53 -10.62 5.93
CA SER A 60 -10.09 -10.23 7.23
C SER A 60 -9.19 -10.66 8.39
N THR A 61 -8.64 -11.88 8.34
CA THR A 61 -7.67 -12.36 9.33
C THR A 61 -6.41 -11.49 9.33
N TYR A 62 -5.90 -11.15 8.13
CA TYR A 62 -4.71 -10.30 8.03
C TYR A 62 -4.93 -8.86 8.50
N PHE A 63 -6.09 -8.26 8.21
CA PHE A 63 -6.41 -6.93 8.72
C PHE A 63 -6.53 -6.92 10.25
N ASN A 64 -7.06 -7.99 10.84
CA ASN A 64 -7.09 -8.15 12.29
C ASN A 64 -5.69 -8.26 12.88
N HIS A 65 -4.81 -9.07 12.30
CA HIS A 65 -3.40 -9.13 12.71
C HIS A 65 -2.71 -7.76 12.62
N LEU A 66 -2.92 -7.04 11.53
CA LEU A 66 -2.37 -5.69 11.37
C LEU A 66 -2.89 -4.71 12.42
N LEU A 67 -4.17 -4.82 12.81
CA LEU A 67 -4.80 -3.93 13.76
C LEU A 67 -4.43 -4.28 15.21
N ILE A 68 -4.52 -5.55 15.58
CA ILE A 68 -4.43 -6.03 16.96
C ILE A 68 -2.97 -6.25 17.35
N ASP A 69 -2.23 -7.02 16.56
CA ASP A 69 -0.88 -7.46 16.91
C ASP A 69 0.16 -6.42 16.49
N GLU A 70 0.05 -5.92 15.25
CA GLU A 70 1.00 -4.93 14.72
C GLU A 70 0.62 -3.48 15.04
N LYS A 71 -0.55 -3.24 15.65
CA LYS A 71 -1.08 -1.93 16.07
C LYS A 71 -1.00 -0.86 14.98
N LYS A 72 -1.33 -1.25 13.74
CA LYS A 72 -1.26 -0.36 12.58
C LYS A 72 -2.45 0.60 12.52
N SER A 73 -2.21 1.77 11.93
CA SER A 73 -3.23 2.80 11.76
C SER A 73 -4.27 2.40 10.71
N THR A 74 -5.48 2.92 10.86
CA THR A 74 -6.59 2.78 9.90
C THR A 74 -6.18 3.14 8.47
N ALA A 75 -5.43 4.23 8.29
CA ALA A 75 -4.93 4.65 6.98
C ALA A 75 -4.02 3.59 6.32
N LEU A 76 -3.21 2.88 7.12
CA LEU A 76 -2.42 1.77 6.59
C LEU A 76 -3.31 0.60 6.17
N LEU A 77 -4.32 0.25 6.97
CA LEU A 77 -5.26 -0.82 6.65
C LEU A 77 -5.99 -0.53 5.33
N GLU A 78 -6.46 0.70 5.13
CA GLU A 78 -7.10 1.12 3.88
C GLU A 78 -6.15 1.02 2.68
N SER A 79 -4.89 1.45 2.84
CA SER A 79 -3.85 1.30 1.81
C SER A 79 -3.59 -0.18 1.49
N VAL A 80 -3.50 -1.05 2.50
CA VAL A 80 -3.29 -2.49 2.31
C VAL A 80 -4.51 -3.11 1.63
N ALA A 81 -5.72 -2.70 2.00
CA ALA A 81 -6.95 -3.18 1.38
C ALA A 81 -7.03 -2.82 -0.11
N SER A 82 -6.60 -1.62 -0.49
CA SER A 82 -6.49 -1.19 -1.89
C SER A 82 -5.50 -2.05 -2.70
N ASP A 83 -4.40 -2.46 -2.08
CA ASP A 83 -3.41 -3.33 -2.72
C ASP A 83 -3.90 -4.80 -2.80
N LEU A 84 -4.56 -5.30 -1.76
CA LEU A 84 -5.11 -6.66 -1.71
C LEU A 84 -6.33 -6.85 -2.63
N ILE A 85 -7.21 -5.86 -2.76
CA ILE A 85 -8.35 -5.96 -3.67
C ILE A 85 -7.91 -6.04 -5.12
N ASP A 86 -6.81 -5.36 -5.50
CA ASP A 86 -6.24 -5.45 -6.84
C ASP A 86 -5.71 -6.87 -7.13
N PHE A 87 -5.13 -7.53 -6.12
CA PHE A 87 -4.72 -8.92 -6.21
C PHE A 87 -5.92 -9.88 -6.26
N LEU A 88 -6.95 -9.68 -5.42
CA LEU A 88 -8.18 -10.48 -5.47
C LEU A 88 -8.85 -10.40 -6.85
N ARG A 89 -8.96 -9.20 -7.41
CA ARG A 89 -9.51 -9.00 -8.76
C ARG A 89 -8.69 -9.71 -9.82
N PHE A 90 -7.36 -9.71 -9.67
CA PHE A 90 -6.48 -10.50 -10.53
C PHE A 90 -6.72 -12.01 -10.40
N LEU A 91 -6.91 -12.54 -9.19
CA LEU A 91 -7.24 -13.94 -8.97
C LEU A 91 -8.55 -14.32 -9.67
N GLU A 92 -9.61 -13.53 -9.48
CA GLU A 92 -10.92 -13.77 -10.07
C GLU A 92 -10.92 -13.63 -11.60
N GLU A 93 -10.20 -12.64 -12.16
CA GLU A 93 -10.11 -12.45 -13.62
C GLU A 93 -9.47 -13.66 -14.33
N ASN A 94 -8.47 -14.26 -13.68
CA ASN A 94 -7.70 -15.38 -14.23
C ASN A 94 -8.18 -16.74 -13.71
N GLU A 95 -9.25 -16.77 -12.89
CA GLU A 95 -9.79 -18.00 -12.28
C GLU A 95 -8.70 -18.79 -11.52
N LEU A 96 -7.83 -18.07 -10.80
CA LEU A 96 -6.71 -18.63 -10.05
C LEU A 96 -7.01 -18.71 -8.56
N ASP A 97 -6.60 -19.81 -7.94
CA ASP A 97 -6.56 -19.94 -6.49
C ASP A 97 -5.29 -19.26 -5.92
N ILE A 98 -5.37 -18.70 -4.71
CA ILE A 98 -4.21 -18.12 -4.00
C ILE A 98 -3.12 -19.19 -3.73
N LEU A 99 -3.51 -20.45 -3.62
CA LEU A 99 -2.63 -21.61 -3.48
C LEU A 99 -2.28 -22.27 -4.82
N HIS A 100 -2.54 -21.61 -5.94
CA HIS A 100 -2.06 -22.07 -7.25
C HIS A 100 -0.54 -21.92 -7.36
N LEU A 101 0.18 -22.87 -6.77
CA LEU A 101 1.62 -22.91 -6.61
C LEU A 101 2.21 -24.19 -7.25
N PRO A 102 2.13 -24.35 -8.58
CA PRO A 102 2.73 -25.49 -9.28
C PRO A 102 4.27 -25.50 -9.17
N PRO A 103 4.93 -26.63 -9.48
CA PRO A 103 6.39 -26.74 -9.42
C PRO A 103 7.11 -25.68 -10.26
N LYS A 104 6.60 -25.39 -11.46
CA LYS A 104 7.12 -24.35 -12.35
C LYS A 104 6.87 -22.95 -11.77
N PRO A 105 7.90 -22.17 -11.38
CA PRO A 105 7.74 -20.88 -10.71
C PRO A 105 6.92 -19.86 -11.51
N GLU A 106 7.14 -19.76 -12.82
CA GLU A 106 6.45 -18.83 -13.72
C GLU A 106 4.93 -19.01 -13.72
N LYS A 107 4.45 -20.24 -13.46
CA LYS A 107 3.03 -20.56 -13.38
C LYS A 107 2.43 -20.31 -12.00
N ARG A 108 3.24 -19.99 -10.99
CA ARG A 108 2.72 -19.67 -9.66
C ARG A 108 1.99 -18.34 -9.69
N VAL A 109 0.89 -18.26 -8.94
CA VAL A 109 0.01 -17.09 -8.93
C VAL A 109 0.73 -15.78 -8.60
N THR A 110 1.74 -15.82 -7.74
CA THR A 110 2.60 -14.68 -7.39
C THR A 110 3.45 -14.17 -8.56
N TYR A 111 3.97 -15.06 -9.41
CA TYR A 111 4.76 -14.70 -10.59
C TYR A 111 3.87 -14.21 -11.72
N GLN A 112 2.69 -14.82 -11.87
CA GLN A 112 1.68 -14.34 -12.80
C GLN A 112 1.21 -12.93 -12.42
N PHE A 113 0.96 -12.66 -11.13
CA PHE A 113 0.62 -11.33 -10.65
C PHE A 113 1.76 -10.33 -10.85
N HIS A 114 3.01 -10.72 -10.57
CA HIS A 114 4.17 -9.89 -10.87
C HIS A 114 4.24 -9.51 -12.36
N THR A 115 4.00 -10.49 -13.25
CA THR A 115 3.98 -10.27 -14.70
C THR A 115 2.86 -9.31 -15.12
N SER A 116 1.67 -9.45 -14.54
CA SER A 116 0.53 -8.55 -14.82
C SER A 116 0.82 -7.12 -14.35
N LEU A 117 1.48 -6.94 -13.20
CA LEU A 117 1.94 -5.63 -12.74
C LEU A 117 2.94 -5.00 -13.71
N LEU A 118 3.93 -5.77 -14.19
CA LEU A 118 4.90 -5.27 -15.17
C LEU A 118 4.22 -4.87 -16.49
N GLN A 119 3.23 -5.63 -16.95
CA GLN A 119 2.44 -5.28 -18.12
C GLN A 119 1.67 -3.98 -17.92
N ARG A 120 1.05 -3.78 -16.76
CA ARG A 120 0.33 -2.55 -16.43
C ARG A 120 1.24 -1.32 -16.35
N ILE A 121 2.49 -1.49 -15.91
CA ILE A 121 3.51 -0.43 -15.99
C ILE A 121 3.78 -0.09 -17.46
N ARG A 122 4.02 -1.09 -18.31
CA ARG A 122 4.30 -0.88 -19.76
C ARG A 122 3.14 -0.18 -20.47
N LEU A 123 1.90 -0.46 -20.06
CA LEU A 123 0.69 0.18 -20.57
C LEU A 123 0.40 1.56 -19.94
N GLY A 124 1.23 2.03 -19.01
CA GLY A 124 1.02 3.31 -18.32
C GLY A 124 -0.17 3.36 -17.37
N LEU A 125 -0.72 2.20 -16.99
CA LEU A 125 -1.92 2.11 -16.14
C LEU A 125 -1.62 2.31 -14.65
N ILE A 126 -0.40 1.96 -14.23
CA ILE A 126 0.10 2.16 -12.86
C ILE A 126 1.55 2.62 -12.91
N SER A 127 1.95 3.39 -11.89
CA SER A 127 3.35 3.76 -11.74
C SER A 127 4.20 2.56 -11.28
N PRO A 128 5.52 2.55 -11.55
CA PRO A 128 6.39 1.48 -11.05
C PRO A 128 6.47 1.45 -9.50
N SER A 129 6.31 2.59 -8.83
CA SER A 129 6.27 2.65 -7.36
C SER A 129 5.01 1.99 -6.81
N THR A 130 3.84 2.23 -7.44
CA THR A 130 2.58 1.56 -7.11
C THR A 130 2.67 0.06 -7.31
N ALA A 131 3.22 -0.39 -8.45
CA ALA A 131 3.42 -1.81 -8.73
C ALA A 131 4.34 -2.47 -7.71
N ARG A 132 5.46 -1.82 -7.37
CA ARG A 132 6.38 -2.28 -6.32
C ARG A 132 5.70 -2.37 -4.97
N GLN A 133 4.90 -1.38 -4.59
CA GLN A 133 4.14 -1.39 -3.34
C GLN A 133 3.18 -2.58 -3.30
N ARG A 134 2.34 -2.74 -4.32
CA ARG A 134 1.39 -3.86 -4.44
C ARG A 134 2.08 -5.21 -4.32
N MET A 135 3.13 -5.43 -5.10
CA MET A 135 3.89 -6.67 -5.05
C MET A 135 4.41 -6.93 -3.63
N ASN A 136 5.01 -5.93 -2.98
CA ASN A 136 5.48 -6.08 -1.60
C ASN A 136 4.37 -6.36 -0.59
N ARG A 137 3.17 -5.78 -0.75
CA ARG A 137 2.01 -6.09 0.10
C ARG A 137 1.60 -7.54 -0.04
N ILE A 138 1.52 -8.05 -1.27
CA ILE A 138 1.16 -9.45 -1.51
C ILE A 138 2.19 -10.40 -0.90
N LEU A 139 3.49 -10.11 -1.04
CA LEU A 139 4.53 -10.94 -0.41
C LEU A 139 4.43 -10.96 1.11
N ARG A 140 4.17 -9.81 1.75
CA ARG A 140 3.93 -9.73 3.21
C ARG A 140 2.67 -10.46 3.64
N PHE A 141 1.63 -10.42 2.81
CA PHE A 141 0.40 -11.18 3.05
C PHE A 141 0.67 -12.69 3.03
N TYR A 142 1.42 -13.21 2.04
CA TYR A 142 1.85 -14.62 2.06
C TYR A 142 2.75 -14.95 3.25
N ASP A 143 3.68 -14.07 3.62
CA ASP A 143 4.53 -14.28 4.80
C ASP A 143 3.68 -14.42 6.07
N PHE A 144 2.66 -13.59 6.23
CA PHE A 144 1.70 -13.67 7.32
C PHE A 144 0.93 -15.00 7.30
N LEU A 145 0.32 -15.36 6.16
CA LEU A 145 -0.48 -16.59 6.06
C LEU A 145 0.34 -17.85 6.36
N ILE A 146 1.63 -17.85 6.01
CA ILE A 146 2.55 -18.95 6.31
C ILE A 146 2.97 -18.92 7.79
N ALA A 147 3.26 -17.74 8.35
CA ALA A 147 3.69 -17.62 9.75
C ALA A 147 2.58 -18.03 10.74
N GLU A 148 1.34 -17.68 10.44
CA GLU A 148 0.16 -18.04 11.25
C GLU A 148 -0.39 -19.44 10.94
N ASN A 149 0.29 -20.23 10.10
CA ASN A 149 -0.13 -21.57 9.69
C ASN A 149 -1.59 -21.62 9.19
N VAL A 150 -2.02 -20.59 8.46
CA VAL A 150 -3.39 -20.51 7.90
C VAL A 150 -3.64 -21.64 6.91
N PHE A 151 -2.58 -22.12 6.26
CA PHE A 151 -2.61 -23.27 5.37
C PHE A 151 -1.81 -24.42 5.96
N THR A 152 -2.31 -25.63 5.75
CA THR A 152 -1.57 -26.85 6.07
C THR A 152 -0.35 -27.02 5.13
N PRO A 153 0.69 -27.75 5.55
CA PRO A 153 1.83 -28.06 4.68
C PRO A 153 1.43 -28.74 3.37
N ASP A 154 0.37 -29.56 3.37
CA ASP A 154 -0.12 -30.28 2.19
C ASP A 154 -0.82 -29.35 1.18
N GLU A 155 -1.51 -28.33 1.68
CA GLU A 155 -2.10 -27.27 0.85
C GLU A 155 -1.00 -26.39 0.22
N LEU A 156 0.06 -26.09 0.97
CA LEU A 156 1.19 -25.28 0.51
C LEU A 156 2.23 -26.12 -0.26
N LYS A 157 1.82 -26.68 -1.40
CA LYS A 157 2.63 -27.60 -2.24
C LYS A 157 4.03 -27.07 -2.60
N ASN A 158 4.16 -25.76 -2.83
CA ASN A 158 5.43 -25.10 -3.17
C ASN A 158 5.49 -23.72 -2.52
N ARG A 159 6.71 -23.17 -2.38
CA ARG A 159 6.88 -21.80 -1.88
C ARG A 159 6.27 -20.78 -2.86
N PRO A 160 5.54 -19.76 -2.37
CA PRO A 160 4.96 -18.73 -3.22
C PRO A 160 6.03 -17.88 -3.92
N TYR A 161 7.19 -17.66 -3.30
CA TYR A 161 8.29 -16.91 -3.87
C TYR A 161 9.60 -17.24 -3.14
N GLU A 162 10.73 -16.71 -3.63
CA GLU A 162 12.04 -16.92 -3.01
C GLU A 162 12.52 -15.65 -2.30
N LYS A 163 12.98 -15.82 -1.05
CA LYS A 163 13.60 -14.75 -0.26
C LYS A 163 15.07 -14.62 -0.66
N ILE A 164 15.49 -13.40 -0.99
CA ILE A 164 16.86 -13.05 -1.36
C ILE A 164 17.44 -12.15 -0.27
N LYS A 165 18.60 -12.50 0.29
CA LYS A 165 19.33 -11.60 1.20
C LYS A 165 20.13 -10.59 0.37
N THR A 166 19.95 -9.30 0.65
CA THR A 166 20.73 -8.21 0.01
C THR A 166 21.29 -7.29 1.09
N TYR A 167 22.29 -6.50 0.74
CA TYR A 167 22.85 -5.48 1.62
C TYR A 167 22.42 -4.09 1.14
N VAL A 168 22.14 -3.19 2.08
CA VAL A 168 21.92 -1.77 1.81
C VAL A 168 22.91 -0.96 2.63
N SER A 169 23.55 0.01 1.98
CA SER A 169 24.41 0.96 2.67
C SER A 169 23.55 2.01 3.37
N CYS A 170 23.83 2.24 4.64
CA CYS A 170 23.21 3.24 5.48
C CYS A 170 24.28 4.22 5.93
N ILE A 171 23.90 5.50 6.02
CA ILE A 171 24.77 6.57 6.52
C ILE A 171 24.29 6.90 7.93
N THR A 172 25.20 6.89 8.91
CA THR A 172 24.88 7.32 10.27
C THR A 172 24.76 8.85 10.33
N SER A 173 24.19 9.37 11.41
CA SER A 173 24.19 10.82 11.69
C SER A 173 25.61 11.40 11.70
N SER A 174 26.62 10.58 12.01
CA SER A 174 28.03 10.95 12.05
C SER A 174 28.74 10.87 10.69
N GLY A 175 28.06 10.40 9.64
CA GLY A 175 28.60 10.26 8.29
C GLY A 175 29.24 8.90 7.97
N ASP A 176 29.30 7.98 8.93
CA ASP A 176 29.86 6.65 8.70
C ASP A 176 28.94 5.80 7.83
N ILE A 177 29.54 5.07 6.89
CA ILE A 177 28.81 4.15 6.01
C ILE A 177 28.88 2.75 6.61
N TYR A 178 27.72 2.18 6.94
CA TYR A 178 27.62 0.77 7.33
C TYR A 178 26.64 0.01 6.44
N THR A 179 26.89 -1.28 6.25
CA THR A 179 26.03 -2.15 5.45
C THR A 179 25.06 -2.91 6.35
N LYS A 180 23.76 -2.76 6.09
CA LYS A 180 22.72 -3.53 6.75
C LYS A 180 22.22 -4.65 5.84
N GLN A 181 22.18 -5.87 6.35
CA GLN A 181 21.52 -6.97 5.66
C GLN A 181 20.00 -6.78 5.71
N VAL A 182 19.35 -6.88 4.55
CA VAL A 182 17.90 -6.77 4.42
C VAL A 182 17.34 -7.93 3.59
N ASN A 183 16.16 -8.38 3.97
CA ASN A 183 15.43 -9.37 3.20
C ASN A 183 14.78 -8.71 1.98
N SER A 184 14.95 -9.34 0.83
CA SER A 184 14.36 -8.99 -0.44
C SER A 184 13.68 -10.23 -1.04
N SER A 185 13.14 -10.09 -2.25
CA SER A 185 12.50 -11.18 -2.96
C SER A 185 12.96 -11.21 -4.40
N ASN A 186 12.87 -12.39 -5.01
CA ASN A 186 13.12 -12.56 -6.43
C ASN A 186 12.03 -11.91 -7.31
N LEU A 187 10.89 -11.52 -6.72
CA LEU A 187 9.80 -10.76 -7.35
C LEU A 187 9.89 -9.25 -7.12
N LYS A 188 11.07 -8.73 -6.79
CA LYS A 188 11.30 -7.30 -6.59
C LYS A 188 11.17 -6.53 -7.90
N ILE A 189 10.15 -5.68 -7.99
CA ILE A 189 10.02 -4.70 -9.08
C ILE A 189 11.04 -3.56 -8.84
N ARG A 190 12.01 -3.43 -9.76
CA ARG A 190 12.97 -2.34 -9.76
C ARG A 190 12.30 -1.06 -10.23
N HIS A 191 12.58 0.03 -9.52
CA HIS A 191 12.17 1.37 -9.89
C HIS A 191 13.34 2.29 -9.58
N SER A 192 13.79 3.03 -10.60
CA SER A 192 14.71 4.14 -10.39
C SER A 192 13.88 5.32 -9.91
N PRO A 193 14.16 5.91 -8.74
CA PRO A 193 13.56 7.19 -8.40
C PRO A 193 13.90 8.19 -9.50
N ASN A 194 12.95 9.08 -9.83
CA ASN A 194 13.21 10.12 -10.84
C ASN A 194 14.50 10.88 -10.48
N PRO A 195 15.30 11.27 -11.48
CA PRO A 195 16.52 12.03 -11.25
C PRO A 195 16.21 13.27 -10.42
N ARG A 196 17.01 13.46 -9.36
CA ARG A 196 16.92 14.63 -8.47
C ARG A 196 17.45 15.83 -9.23
N TYR A 197 16.65 16.87 -9.39
CA TYR A 197 17.19 18.20 -9.68
C TYR A 197 17.70 18.77 -8.35
N GLY A 198 18.92 19.33 -8.34
CA GLY A 198 19.68 19.61 -7.11
C GLY A 198 19.05 20.57 -6.10
N ASN A 199 17.94 21.23 -6.45
CA ASN A 199 17.27 22.24 -5.64
C ASN A 199 15.93 21.75 -5.04
N GLU A 200 15.63 20.45 -5.06
CA GLU A 200 14.37 19.91 -4.53
C GLU A 200 14.51 19.44 -3.07
N ILE A 201 13.61 19.88 -2.19
CA ILE A 201 13.46 19.39 -0.80
C ILE A 201 12.38 18.30 -0.80
N ILE A 202 12.62 17.21 -0.07
CA ILE A 202 11.66 16.12 0.10
C ILE A 202 11.05 16.19 1.50
N ASP A 203 9.90 16.85 1.61
CA ASP A 203 9.03 16.80 2.79
C ASP A 203 7.59 16.53 2.36
N GLY A 204 7.18 15.26 2.42
CA GLY A 204 5.83 14.83 2.00
C GLY A 204 5.52 14.91 0.48
N GLY A 205 6.34 15.64 -0.30
CA GLY A 205 6.25 15.83 -1.75
C GLY A 205 7.56 16.37 -2.32
N ARG A 206 7.59 16.72 -3.61
CA ARG A 206 8.71 17.47 -4.20
C ARG A 206 8.44 18.95 -4.02
N LEU A 207 9.14 19.56 -3.07
CA LEU A 207 9.06 20.98 -2.84
C LEU A 207 10.24 21.64 -3.53
N HIS A 208 9.94 22.53 -4.47
CA HIS A 208 10.92 23.45 -5.02
C HIS A 208 10.78 24.76 -4.26
N PRO A 209 11.82 25.21 -3.53
CA PRO A 209 11.80 26.53 -2.93
C PRO A 209 11.73 27.56 -4.07
N LEU A 210 10.70 28.40 -4.06
CA LEU A 210 10.56 29.47 -5.05
C LEU A 210 11.79 30.38 -4.99
N SER A 211 12.38 30.66 -6.14
CA SER A 211 13.41 31.69 -6.28
C SER A 211 12.85 33.07 -5.93
N THR A 212 13.73 34.03 -5.63
CA THR A 212 13.32 35.41 -5.29
C THR A 212 12.44 36.04 -6.38
N ILE A 213 12.71 35.72 -7.64
CA ILE A 213 11.94 36.22 -8.79
C ILE A 213 10.53 35.60 -8.79
N GLU A 214 10.42 34.30 -8.59
CA GLU A 214 9.14 33.61 -8.54
C GLU A 214 8.31 34.04 -7.33
N GLN A 215 8.94 34.27 -6.17
CA GLN A 215 8.27 34.83 -5.00
C GLN A 215 7.68 36.21 -5.30
N GLN A 216 8.43 37.08 -5.98
CA GLN A 216 7.96 38.42 -6.32
C GLN A 216 6.76 38.38 -7.27
N ILE A 217 6.81 37.52 -8.29
CA ILE A 217 5.67 37.30 -9.23
C ILE A 217 4.46 36.75 -8.46
N PHE A 218 4.68 35.79 -7.56
CA PHE A 218 3.63 35.20 -6.75
C PHE A 218 2.96 36.22 -5.82
N LEU A 219 3.75 37.08 -5.16
CA LEU A 219 3.24 38.16 -4.30
C LEU A 219 2.42 39.18 -5.10
N GLN A 220 2.89 39.61 -6.27
CA GLN A 220 2.15 40.51 -7.16
C GLN A 220 0.80 39.90 -7.58
N TYR A 221 0.79 38.61 -7.92
CA TYR A 221 -0.44 37.91 -8.26
C TYR A 221 -1.42 37.84 -7.08
N LEU A 222 -0.93 37.56 -5.87
CA LEU A 222 -1.76 37.53 -4.66
C LEU A 222 -2.40 38.90 -4.38
N GLU A 223 -1.64 39.98 -4.49
CA GLU A 223 -2.15 41.34 -4.29
C GLU A 223 -3.25 41.71 -5.29
N GLN A 224 -3.11 41.27 -6.55
CA GLN A 224 -4.02 41.67 -7.62
C GLN A 224 -5.29 40.82 -7.72
N TYR A 225 -5.22 39.52 -7.40
CA TYR A 225 -6.28 38.57 -7.76
C TYR A 225 -6.86 37.75 -6.61
N SER A 226 -6.32 37.84 -5.39
CA SER A 226 -6.76 36.97 -4.28
C SER A 226 -7.47 37.70 -3.14
N SER A 227 -8.32 36.98 -2.41
CA SER A 227 -9.02 37.51 -1.24
C SER A 227 -8.06 37.72 -0.07
N ARG A 228 -8.42 38.62 0.87
CA ARG A 228 -7.56 38.95 2.01
C ARG A 228 -7.20 37.73 2.86
N ASP A 229 -8.15 36.83 3.07
CA ASP A 229 -7.92 35.60 3.84
C ASP A 229 -6.92 34.67 3.14
N PHE A 230 -7.02 34.53 1.81
CA PHE A 230 -6.09 33.73 1.03
C PHE A 230 -4.68 34.34 1.00
N GLN A 231 -4.58 35.67 0.87
CA GLN A 231 -3.30 36.39 0.97
C GLN A 231 -2.61 36.09 2.31
N LEU A 232 -3.33 36.19 3.43
CA LEU A 232 -2.77 35.96 4.75
C LEU A 232 -2.30 34.51 4.94
N ILE A 233 -3.08 33.53 4.47
CA ILE A 233 -2.69 32.11 4.49
C ILE A 233 -1.39 31.91 3.69
N CYS A 234 -1.31 32.47 2.49
CA CYS A 234 -0.12 32.36 1.65
C CYS A 234 1.09 33.08 2.24
N TYR A 235 0.92 34.25 2.86
CA TYR A 235 2.02 34.96 3.52
C TYR A 235 2.56 34.18 4.71
N ILE A 236 1.69 33.62 5.55
CA ILE A 236 2.12 32.76 6.66
C ILE A 236 2.91 31.57 6.11
N ALA A 237 2.39 30.85 5.12
CA ALA A 237 3.09 29.72 4.52
C ALA A 237 4.47 30.11 3.93
N LEU A 238 4.55 31.24 3.21
CA LEU A 238 5.79 31.72 2.57
C LEU A 238 6.86 32.12 3.59
N TYR A 239 6.49 32.86 4.63
CA TYR A 239 7.45 33.41 5.60
C TYR A 239 7.80 32.47 6.76
N THR A 240 6.97 31.46 7.03
CA THR A 240 7.20 30.52 8.15
C THR A 240 7.55 29.10 7.70
N GLY A 241 7.36 28.78 6.41
CA GLY A 241 7.54 27.43 5.88
C GLY A 241 6.50 26.42 6.37
N VAL A 242 5.40 26.87 6.97
CA VAL A 242 4.34 25.98 7.48
C VAL A 242 3.46 25.49 6.32
N MET A 243 3.31 24.16 6.21
CA MET A 243 2.44 23.49 5.24
C MET A 243 1.05 23.23 5.84
N TRP A 244 -0.01 23.79 5.22
CA TRP A 244 -1.39 23.68 5.71
C TRP A 244 -2.29 22.74 4.90
N PHE A 245 -1.87 22.30 3.72
CA PHE A 245 -2.61 21.33 2.90
C PHE A 245 -1.96 19.95 3.03
N ARG A 246 -2.62 19.04 3.76
CA ARG A 246 -2.24 17.63 3.84
C ARG A 246 -3.46 16.73 3.71
#